data_AF-A0A6J8E764-F1
#
_entry.id   AF-A0A6J8E764-F1
#
_cell.length_a   1.000
_cell.length_b   1.000
_cell.length_c   1.000
_cell.angle_alpha   90.00
_cell.angle_beta   90.00
_cell.angle_gamma   90.00
#
_symmetry.space_group_name_H-M   'P 1'
#
loop_
_entity.id
_entity.type
_entity.pdbx_description
1 polymer ?
#
loop_
_entity_poly.entity_id
_entity_poly.type
_entity_poly.pdbx_seq_one_letter_code
_entity_poly.pdbx_strand_id
1 'polypeptide(L)'
;MLKKVRKKKKRSHKRAKRTNTPYQWEKFRKVRNKCNTAVENAKTDYYKTLSDKIMNEPVNSKNWSKMVKSLFGRQHKEIPLLKVNDEIIDDREKMANIFNVYFSDQSNIDESNVHLPDIEKFTSELSTIEITEKDVEDILLRRKLLDLIA
;
A
#
# COMPACT_ATOMS: atom_id res chain seq x y z
N MET A 1 22.78 3.39 16.40
CA MET A 1 24.04 2.60 16.44
C MET A 1 24.72 2.38 15.08
N LEU A 2 23.99 2.04 14.01
CA LEU A 2 24.54 1.74 12.67
C LEU A 2 25.52 2.78 12.09
N LYS A 3 25.23 4.07 12.24
CA LYS A 3 26.13 5.16 11.78
C LYS A 3 27.53 5.04 12.39
N LYS A 4 27.65 4.66 13.68
CA LYS A 4 28.94 4.48 14.37
C LYS A 4 29.72 3.29 13.78
N VAL A 5 29.04 2.17 13.52
CA VAL A 5 29.64 0.96 12.95
C VAL A 5 30.11 1.19 11.51
N ARG A 6 29.32 1.89 10.68
CA ARG A 6 29.71 2.31 9.31
C ARG A 6 30.93 3.24 9.32
N LYS A 7 30.98 4.22 10.22
CA LYS A 7 32.17 5.09 10.41
C LYS A 7 33.40 4.28 10.81
N LYS A 8 33.25 3.29 11.71
CA LYS A 8 34.35 2.39 12.13
C LYS A 8 34.87 1.55 10.97
N LYS A 9 33.99 1.01 10.11
CA LYS A 9 34.36 0.31 8.86
C LYS A 9 35.19 1.21 7.95
N LYS A 10 34.72 2.44 7.69
CA LYS A 10 35.43 3.41 6.82
C LYS A 10 36.81 3.77 7.36
N ARG A 11 36.93 3.99 8.68
CA ARG A 11 38.22 4.26 9.34
C ARG A 11 39.18 3.08 9.24
N SER A 12 38.70 1.86 9.50
CA SER A 12 39.52 0.64 9.39
C SER A 12 40.00 0.40 7.96
N HIS A 13 39.14 0.64 6.96
CA HIS A 13 39.50 0.53 5.55
C HIS A 13 40.57 1.54 5.14
N LYS A 14 40.41 2.81 5.54
CA LYS A 14 41.42 3.85 5.31
C LYS A 14 42.76 3.47 5.93
N ARG A 15 42.76 2.89 7.14
CA ARG A 15 43.98 2.46 7.83
C ARG A 15 44.65 1.29 7.11
N ALA A 16 43.90 0.26 6.74
CA ALA A 16 44.42 -0.89 5.98
C ALA A 16 45.03 -0.46 4.63
N LYS A 17 44.37 0.45 3.89
CA LYS A 17 44.90 0.98 2.63
C LYS A 17 46.20 1.78 2.81
N ARG A 18 46.36 2.51 3.92
CA ARG A 18 47.56 3.32 4.20
C ARG A 18 48.75 2.48 4.61
N THR A 19 48.56 1.49 5.48
CA THR A 19 49.67 0.69 6.04
C THR A 19 49.97 -0.56 5.21
N ASN A 20 49.02 -1.03 4.40
CA ASN A 20 49.10 -2.21 3.54
C ASN A 20 49.66 -3.49 4.20
N THR A 21 49.40 -3.68 5.49
CA THR A 21 49.84 -4.88 6.21
C THR A 21 48.73 -5.93 6.29
N PRO A 22 49.06 -7.24 6.26
CA PRO A 22 48.08 -8.32 6.37
C PRO A 22 47.21 -8.20 7.63
N TYR A 23 47.81 -7.84 8.76
CA TYR A 23 47.12 -7.63 10.04
C TYR A 23 46.01 -6.57 9.95
N GLN A 24 46.27 -5.43 9.31
CA GLN A 24 45.27 -4.35 9.21
C GLN A 24 44.13 -4.72 8.26
N TRP A 25 44.41 -5.49 7.22
CA TRP A 25 43.40 -6.07 6.34
C TRP A 25 42.51 -7.09 7.08
N GLU A 26 43.09 -7.96 7.90
CA GLU A 26 42.34 -8.91 8.72
C GLU A 26 41.41 -8.17 9.70
N LYS A 27 41.94 -7.14 10.39
CA LYS A 27 41.15 -6.28 11.28
C LYS A 27 39.99 -5.60 10.52
N PHE A 28 40.23 -5.12 9.31
CA PHE A 28 39.19 -4.56 8.46
C PHE A 28 38.11 -5.60 8.12
N ARG A 29 38.47 -6.84 7.74
CA ARG A 29 37.50 -7.91 7.46
C ARG A 29 36.60 -8.19 8.66
N LYS A 30 37.16 -8.29 9.88
CA LYS A 30 36.39 -8.45 11.13
C LYS A 30 35.40 -7.29 11.34
N VAL A 31 35.84 -6.05 11.14
CA VAL A 31 34.98 -4.86 11.27
C VAL A 31 33.91 -4.81 10.17
N ARG A 32 34.25 -5.21 8.94
CA ARG A 32 33.31 -5.29 7.81
C ARG A 32 32.21 -6.31 8.11
N ASN A 33 32.58 -7.51 8.54
CA ASN A 33 31.60 -8.57 8.85
C ASN A 33 30.66 -8.10 9.96
N LYS A 34 31.19 -7.53 11.06
CA LYS A 34 30.36 -6.92 12.12
C LYS A 34 29.42 -5.83 11.59
N CYS A 35 29.88 -5.01 10.65
CA CYS A 35 29.04 -3.98 10.03
C CYS A 35 27.94 -4.59 9.17
N ASN A 36 28.23 -5.64 8.40
CA ASN A 36 27.26 -6.31 7.55
C ASN A 36 26.19 -7.00 8.40
N THR A 37 26.60 -7.78 9.41
CA THR A 37 25.67 -8.40 10.37
C THR A 37 24.80 -7.37 11.07
N ALA A 38 25.37 -6.26 11.54
CA ALA A 38 24.58 -5.21 12.17
C ALA A 38 23.56 -4.56 11.23
N VAL A 39 23.90 -4.39 9.94
CA VAL A 39 22.96 -3.89 8.92
C VAL A 39 21.86 -4.89 8.66
N GLU A 40 22.20 -6.17 8.56
CA GLU A 40 21.24 -7.22 8.28
C GLU A 40 20.26 -7.40 9.44
N ASN A 41 20.77 -7.51 10.68
CA ASN A 41 19.93 -7.56 11.88
C ASN A 41 18.99 -6.36 11.96
N ALA A 42 19.48 -5.15 11.67
CA ALA A 42 18.63 -3.97 11.72
C ALA A 42 17.53 -3.96 10.64
N LYS A 43 17.75 -4.58 9.47
CA LYS A 43 16.69 -4.79 8.49
C LYS A 43 15.68 -5.81 9.00
N THR A 44 16.16 -6.96 9.48
CA THR A 44 15.30 -8.02 10.02
C THR A 44 14.44 -7.51 11.17
N ASP A 45 15.03 -6.78 12.11
CA ASP A 45 14.33 -6.17 13.24
C ASP A 45 13.27 -5.17 12.77
N TYR A 46 13.59 -4.35 11.75
CA TYR A 46 12.63 -3.42 11.16
C TYR A 46 11.43 -4.16 10.54
N TYR A 47 11.67 -5.16 9.69
CA TYR A 47 10.58 -5.91 9.06
C TYR A 47 9.78 -6.73 10.07
N LYS A 48 10.44 -7.31 11.07
CA LYS A 48 9.77 -8.04 12.16
C LYS A 48 8.84 -7.13 12.95
N THR A 49 9.35 -6.00 13.44
CA THR A 49 8.52 -5.03 14.19
C THR A 49 7.39 -4.44 13.35
N LEU A 50 7.59 -4.29 12.04
CA LEU A 50 6.54 -3.83 11.13
C LEU A 50 5.46 -4.89 10.91
N SER A 51 5.86 -6.16 10.76
CA SER A 51 4.94 -7.30 10.66
C SER A 51 4.14 -7.47 11.96
N ASP A 52 4.80 -7.37 13.10
CA ASP A 52 4.15 -7.50 14.41
C ASP A 52 3.08 -6.40 14.62
N LYS A 53 3.34 -5.17 14.14
CA LYS A 53 2.36 -4.08 14.16
C LYS A 53 1.16 -4.32 13.25
N ILE A 54 1.39 -4.90 12.07
CA ILE A 54 0.33 -5.26 11.13
C ILE A 54 -0.60 -6.32 11.73
N MET A 55 -0.04 -7.34 12.38
CA MET A 55 -0.81 -8.48 12.87
C MET A 55 -1.57 -8.19 14.16
N ASN A 56 -1.05 -7.31 15.03
CA ASN A 56 -1.55 -7.18 16.41
C ASN A 56 -2.28 -5.86 16.71
N GLU A 57 -2.23 -4.84 15.83
CA GLU A 57 -2.82 -3.53 16.12
C GLU A 57 -4.06 -3.31 15.24
N PRO A 58 -5.23 -2.89 15.78
CA PRO A 58 -6.38 -2.51 14.96
C PRO A 58 -6.04 -1.23 14.18
N VAL A 59 -5.56 -1.41 12.95
CA VAL A 59 -5.01 -0.32 12.16
C VAL A 59 -6.15 0.49 11.52
N ASN A 60 -6.35 1.73 11.96
CA ASN A 60 -7.17 2.70 11.22
C ASN A 60 -6.68 2.80 9.75
N SER A 61 -7.60 2.83 8.78
CA SER A 61 -7.35 2.89 7.32
C SER A 61 -6.19 3.83 6.90
N LYS A 62 -6.05 4.98 7.56
CA LYS A 62 -4.96 5.94 7.29
C LYS A 62 -3.58 5.41 7.69
N ASN A 63 -3.48 4.72 8.82
CA ASN A 63 -2.24 4.12 9.30
C ASN A 63 -1.89 2.87 8.48
N TRP A 64 -2.90 2.09 8.05
CA TRP A 64 -2.73 0.95 7.16
C TRP A 64 -2.09 1.38 5.85
N SER A 65 -2.66 2.40 5.21
CA SER A 65 -2.14 2.94 3.95
C SER A 65 -0.70 3.47 4.08
N LYS A 66 -0.34 4.13 5.19
CA LYS A 66 1.03 4.57 5.45
C LYS A 66 2.00 3.39 5.62
N MET A 67 1.55 2.34 6.31
CA MET A 67 2.35 1.16 6.62
C MET A 67 2.60 0.30 5.38
N VAL A 68 1.57 0.09 4.56
CA VAL A 68 1.68 -0.53 3.22
C VAL A 68 2.66 0.26 2.36
N LYS A 69 2.54 1.60 2.30
CA LYS A 69 3.49 2.45 1.56
C LYS A 69 4.93 2.35 2.06
N SER A 70 5.16 2.15 3.36
CA SER A 70 6.53 1.96 3.89
C SER A 70 7.10 0.58 3.56
N LEU A 71 6.27 -0.45 3.45
CA LEU A 71 6.66 -1.80 3.02
C LEU A 71 7.04 -1.86 1.54
N PHE A 72 6.15 -1.36 0.67
CA PHE A 72 6.35 -1.44 -0.77
C PHE A 72 7.30 -0.36 -1.32
N GLY A 73 7.59 0.68 -0.52
CA GLY A 73 8.40 1.82 -0.92
C GLY A 73 7.67 2.74 -1.93
N ARG A 74 8.33 3.85 -2.29
CA ARG A 74 7.90 4.65 -3.46
C ARG A 74 8.32 3.91 -4.72
N GLN A 75 7.57 2.89 -5.10
CA GLN A 75 7.66 2.32 -6.43
C GLN A 75 7.27 3.44 -7.39
N HIS A 76 8.22 3.96 -8.17
CA HIS A 76 7.85 4.56 -9.45
C HIS A 76 7.24 3.42 -10.24
N LYS A 77 5.91 3.31 -10.19
CA LYS A 77 5.18 2.32 -10.94
C LYS A 77 5.22 2.77 -12.38
N GLU A 78 6.22 2.34 -13.12
CA GLU A 78 6.02 2.13 -14.54
C GLU A 78 4.82 1.18 -14.65
N ILE A 79 3.82 1.60 -15.43
CA ILE A 79 2.65 0.77 -15.68
C ILE A 79 3.20 -0.50 -16.36
N PRO A 80 2.88 -1.70 -15.84
CA PRO A 80 3.38 -2.93 -16.43
C PRO A 80 2.93 -3.03 -17.89
N LEU A 81 3.85 -3.42 -18.77
CA LEU A 81 3.58 -3.61 -20.19
C LEU A 81 2.50 -4.70 -20.36
N LEU A 82 1.56 -4.47 -21.29
CA LEU A 82 0.47 -5.41 -21.54
C LEU A 82 0.91 -6.41 -22.59
N LYS A 83 0.78 -7.72 -22.33
CA LYS A 83 1.03 -8.76 -23.33
C LYS A 83 -0.30 -9.27 -23.88
N VAL A 84 -0.52 -9.13 -25.18
CA VAL A 84 -1.71 -9.63 -25.88
C VAL A 84 -1.25 -10.45 -27.09
N ASN A 85 -1.64 -11.72 -27.17
CA ASN A 85 -1.33 -12.61 -28.29
C ASN A 85 0.15 -12.57 -28.72
N ASP A 86 1.06 -12.64 -27.74
CA ASP A 86 2.51 -12.56 -27.90
C ASP A 86 3.11 -11.20 -28.29
N GLU A 87 2.31 -10.17 -28.50
CA GLU A 87 2.77 -8.78 -28.64
C GLU A 87 2.86 -8.08 -27.28
N ILE A 88 3.92 -7.30 -27.09
CA ILE A 88 4.10 -6.44 -25.92
C ILE A 88 3.65 -5.03 -26.31
N ILE A 89 2.68 -4.50 -25.60
CA ILE A 89 2.10 -3.18 -25.81
C ILE A 89 2.58 -2.25 -24.69
N ASP A 90 3.32 -1.23 -25.10
CA ASP A 90 3.90 -0.19 -24.25
C ASP A 90 3.21 1.17 -24.38
N ASP A 91 2.39 1.34 -25.43
CA ASP A 91 1.58 2.54 -25.64
C ASP A 91 0.30 2.52 -24.79
N ARG A 92 0.13 3.57 -23.99
CA ARG A 92 -0.98 3.73 -23.05
C ARG A 92 -2.33 3.87 -23.76
N GLU A 93 -2.38 4.50 -24.93
CA GLU A 93 -3.63 4.66 -25.68
C GLU A 93 -4.11 3.31 -26.21
N LYS A 94 -3.19 2.52 -26.80
CA LYS A 94 -3.47 1.15 -27.21
C LYS A 94 -3.93 0.26 -26.06
N MET A 95 -3.27 0.33 -24.90
CA MET A 95 -3.69 -0.42 -23.71
C MET A 95 -5.12 -0.07 -23.31
N ALA A 96 -5.47 1.22 -23.28
CA ALA A 96 -6.83 1.66 -22.93
C ALA A 96 -7.87 1.13 -23.92
N ASN A 97 -7.60 1.21 -25.23
CA ASN A 97 -8.51 0.69 -26.26
C ASN A 97 -8.71 -0.82 -26.14
N ILE A 98 -7.65 -1.58 -25.86
CA ILE A 98 -7.75 -3.03 -25.66
C ILE A 98 -8.61 -3.36 -24.44
N PHE A 99 -8.42 -2.65 -23.33
CA PHE A 99 -9.27 -2.84 -22.16
C PHE A 99 -10.73 -2.52 -22.45
N ASN A 100 -11.01 -1.42 -23.15
CA ASN A 100 -12.37 -1.06 -23.52
C ASN A 100 -13.03 -2.17 -24.36
N VAL A 101 -12.35 -2.64 -25.41
CA VAL A 101 -12.85 -3.74 -26.25
C VAL A 101 -13.10 -4.99 -25.42
N TYR A 102 -12.13 -5.39 -24.59
CA TYR A 102 -12.27 -6.57 -23.74
C TYR A 102 -13.46 -6.47 -22.79
N PHE A 103 -13.59 -5.37 -22.06
CA PHE A 103 -14.68 -5.21 -21.09
C PHE A 103 -16.04 -5.05 -21.77
N SER A 104 -16.11 -4.38 -22.92
CA SER A 104 -17.34 -4.31 -23.72
C SER A 104 -17.80 -5.68 -24.20
N ASP A 105 -16.87 -6.52 -24.68
CA ASP A 105 -17.16 -7.89 -25.09
C ASP A 105 -17.68 -8.75 -23.92
N GLN A 106 -17.07 -8.61 -22.74
CA GLN A 106 -17.53 -9.29 -21.52
C GLN A 106 -18.84 -8.74 -20.94
N SER A 107 -19.29 -7.56 -21.40
CA SER A 107 -20.55 -6.94 -20.94
C SER A 107 -21.74 -7.32 -21.82
N ASN A 108 -21.54 -8.16 -22.83
CA ASN A 108 -22.62 -8.65 -23.68
C ASN A 108 -23.28 -9.86 -23.00
N ILE A 109 -24.24 -9.59 -22.12
CA ILE A 109 -25.02 -10.64 -21.46
C ILE A 109 -26.11 -11.10 -22.44
N ASP A 110 -26.16 -12.41 -22.71
CA ASP A 110 -27.22 -12.99 -23.52
C ASP A 110 -28.54 -12.98 -22.72
N GLU A 111 -29.38 -11.99 -23.01
CA GLU A 111 -30.69 -11.83 -22.38
C GLU A 111 -31.78 -12.70 -23.02
N SER A 112 -31.48 -13.47 -24.08
CA SER A 112 -32.48 -14.20 -24.86
C SER A 112 -33.27 -15.27 -24.08
N ASN A 113 -32.72 -15.78 -22.97
CA ASN A 113 -33.35 -16.75 -22.08
C ASN A 113 -33.48 -16.24 -20.63
N VAL A 114 -33.43 -14.93 -20.41
CA VAL A 114 -33.55 -14.36 -19.06
C VAL A 114 -35.03 -14.18 -18.72
N HIS A 115 -35.52 -15.00 -17.79
CA HIS A 115 -36.78 -14.73 -17.11
C HIS A 115 -36.50 -13.86 -15.90
N LEU A 116 -37.05 -12.65 -15.88
CA LEU A 116 -37.09 -11.85 -14.67
C LEU A 116 -37.81 -12.68 -13.59
N PRO A 117 -37.28 -12.75 -12.36
CA PRO A 117 -38.04 -13.30 -11.25
C PRO A 117 -39.34 -12.52 -11.12
N ASP A 118 -40.41 -13.20 -10.73
CA ASP A 118 -41.71 -12.56 -10.51
C ASP A 118 -41.60 -11.67 -9.27
N ILE A 119 -41.18 -10.42 -9.48
CA ILE A 119 -41.08 -9.41 -8.44
C ILE A 119 -42.46 -8.79 -8.34
N GLU A 120 -43.12 -8.95 -7.20
CA GLU A 120 -44.34 -8.23 -6.88
C GLU A 120 -44.11 -6.74 -7.14
N LYS A 121 -44.86 -6.17 -8.09
CA LYS A 121 -44.80 -4.73 -8.35
C LYS A 121 -45.37 -4.01 -7.14
N PHE A 122 -44.49 -3.57 -6.24
CA PHE A 122 -44.87 -2.68 -5.16
C PHE A 122 -45.24 -1.32 -5.78
N THR A 123 -46.53 -1.02 -5.83
CA THR A 123 -47.06 0.30 -6.21
C THR A 123 -47.04 1.26 -5.01
N SER A 124 -46.08 1.09 -4.10
CA SER A 124 -45.97 1.91 -2.90
C SER A 124 -45.48 3.31 -3.32
N GLU A 125 -46.43 4.20 -3.57
CA GLU A 125 -46.16 5.62 -3.76
C GLU A 125 -46.01 6.28 -2.39
N LEU A 126 -44.92 7.01 -2.19
CA LEU A 126 -44.72 7.83 -1.00
C LEU A 126 -45.60 9.07 -1.11
N SER A 127 -46.86 8.95 -0.70
CA SER A 127 -47.87 10.01 -0.86
C SER A 127 -47.64 11.19 0.08
N THR A 128 -47.07 10.94 1.25
CA THR A 128 -46.99 11.95 2.31
C THR A 128 -45.68 11.79 3.08
N ILE A 129 -44.96 12.91 3.22
CA ILE A 129 -43.83 13.04 4.12
C ILE A 129 -44.22 14.11 5.14
N GLU A 130 -44.38 13.71 6.39
CA GLU A 130 -44.58 14.65 7.49
C GLU A 130 -43.23 14.91 8.15
N ILE A 131 -42.81 16.17 8.15
CA ILE A 131 -41.62 16.64 8.85
C ILE A 131 -42.10 17.43 10.06
N THR A 132 -41.73 16.97 11.25
CA THR A 132 -42.08 17.63 12.51
C THR A 132 -40.93 18.49 13.02
N GLU A 133 -41.24 19.43 13.91
CA GLU A 133 -40.22 20.25 14.59
C GLU A 133 -39.17 19.40 15.31
N LYS A 134 -39.58 18.25 15.85
CA LYS A 134 -38.70 17.30 16.52
C LYS A 134 -37.68 16.68 15.56
N ASP A 135 -38.07 16.38 14.32
CA ASP A 135 -37.14 15.85 13.31
C ASP A 135 -36.03 16.87 12.98
N VAL A 136 -36.38 18.16 12.97
CA VAL A 136 -35.41 19.25 12.80
C VAL A 136 -34.53 19.39 14.03
N GLU A 137 -35.10 19.32 15.23
CA GLU A 137 -34.37 19.39 16.50
C GLU A 137 -33.33 18.27 16.63
N ASP A 138 -33.71 17.03 16.30
CA ASP A 138 -32.83 15.86 16.33
C ASP A 138 -31.63 16.01 15.37
N ILE A 139 -31.85 16.55 14.17
CA ILE A 139 -30.78 16.83 13.20
C ILE A 139 -29.82 17.90 13.72
N LEU A 140 -30.35 18.97 14.32
CA LEU A 140 -29.56 20.08 14.85
C LEU A 140 -28.74 19.68 16.09
N LEU A 141 -29.34 18.90 17.00
CA LEU A 141 -28.66 18.35 18.18
C LEU A 141 -27.55 17.38 17.79
N ARG A 142 -27.81 16.50 16.81
CA ARG A 142 -26.80 15.56 16.30
C ARG A 142 -25.60 16.29 15.68
N ARG A 143 -25.82 17.43 15.02
CA ARG A 143 -24.75 18.25 14.44
C ARG A 143 -23.93 18.98 15.52
N LYS A 144 -24.58 19.55 16.55
CA LYS A 144 -23.88 20.15 17.70
C LYS A 144 -23.01 19.14 18.47
N LEU A 145 -23.47 17.89 18.61
CA LEU A 145 -22.70 16.82 19.25
C LEU A 145 -21.44 16.46 18.46
N LEU A 146 -21.48 16.52 17.13
CA LEU A 146 -20.32 16.28 16.27
C LEU A 146 -19.29 17.43 16.35
N ASP A 147 -19.75 18.67 16.48
CA ASP A 147 -18.87 19.84 16.63
C ASP A 147 -18.17 19.90 18.00
N LEU A 148 -18.71 19.22 19.02
CA LEU A 148 -18.12 19.08 20.37
C LEU A 148 -17.08 17.95 20.47
N ILE A 149 -17.00 17.06 19.47
CA ILE A 149 -16.09 15.90 19.46
C ILE A 149 -14.92 16.11 18.45
N ALA A 150 -14.96 17.18 17.66
CA ALA A 150 -13.91 17.57 16.69
C ALA A 150 -12.88 18.52 17.30
#